data_AF-A0A3L8DAF8-F1
#
_entry.id   AF-A0A3L8DAF8-F1
#
_cell.length_a   1.000
_cell.length_b   1.000
_cell.length_c   1.000
_cell.angle_alpha   90.00
_cell.angle_beta   90.00
_cell.angle_gamma   90.00
#
_symmetry.space_group_name_H-M   'P 1'
#
loop_
_entity.id
_entity.type
_entity.pdbx_description
1 polymer ?
#
loop_
_entity_poly.entity_id
_entity_poly.type
_entity_poly.pdbx_seq_one_letter_code
_entity_poly.pdbx_strand_id
1 'polypeptide(L)'
;MLLGFCEDYKRVVINARHELILIRSRNDNNSLLGDSVLEPKIELLKIQWRMPHVLLNEVNKLSMLRALESGRYLSMTFRSWDLYEFLLLQSTTKHSWTVKSATQLKKPRYVIFALQTGRKNVMSQNVTIFDDCKLTNVKLYLNSECYPYDLNLDFERNKYAILYMYSRFHRAYYGCD
;
A
#
# COMPACT_ATOMS: atom_id res chain seq x y z
N MET A 1 -3.05 0.30 11.89
CA MET A 1 -2.95 -0.83 10.95
C MET A 1 -2.39 -0.27 9.66
N LEU A 2 -1.29 -0.81 9.11
CA LEU A 2 -0.76 -0.31 7.84
C LEU A 2 -1.60 -0.95 6.73
N LEU A 3 -2.38 -0.13 5.99
CA LEU A 3 -3.16 -0.53 4.81
C LEU A 3 -4.34 -1.47 5.13
N GLY A 4 -5.36 -0.96 5.81
CA GLY A 4 -6.45 -1.80 6.25
C GLY A 4 -7.26 -2.47 5.13
N PHE A 5 -7.83 -3.63 5.47
CA PHE A 5 -8.62 -4.47 4.57
C PHE A 5 -10.11 -4.12 4.72
N CYS A 6 -10.77 -3.76 3.61
CA CYS A 6 -12.20 -3.43 3.54
C CYS A 6 -12.67 -2.28 4.45
N GLU A 7 -11.80 -1.35 4.83
CA GLU A 7 -12.18 -0.20 5.69
C GLU A 7 -13.23 0.74 5.07
N ASP A 8 -13.25 0.81 3.73
CA ASP A 8 -14.12 1.73 2.98
C ASP A 8 -15.56 1.24 2.84
N TYR A 9 -15.83 -0.05 3.05
CA TYR A 9 -17.16 -0.61 2.84
C TYR A 9 -17.79 -1.08 4.16
N LYS A 10 -18.67 -0.24 4.71
CA LYS A 10 -19.35 -0.47 5.99
C LYS A 10 -20.72 -1.14 5.86
N ARG A 11 -21.06 -1.70 4.70
CA ARG A 11 -22.37 -2.33 4.45
C ARG A 11 -22.25 -3.84 4.43
N VAL A 12 -23.38 -4.51 4.61
CA VAL A 12 -23.48 -5.97 4.57
C VAL A 12 -23.30 -6.47 3.13
N VAL A 13 -22.51 -7.52 2.97
CA VAL A 13 -22.35 -8.26 1.71
C VAL A 13 -23.07 -9.61 1.88
N ILE A 14 -24.02 -9.92 0.99
CA ILE A 14 -24.78 -11.18 1.01
C ILE A 14 -24.43 -11.98 -0.24
N ASN A 15 -24.31 -13.30 -0.09
CA ASN A 15 -24.10 -14.25 -1.17
C ASN A 15 -22.90 -13.95 -2.10
N ALA A 16 -21.89 -13.22 -1.60
CA ALA A 16 -20.65 -13.02 -2.34
C ALA A 16 -19.64 -14.12 -2.00
N ARG A 17 -18.99 -14.64 -3.04
CA ARG A 17 -17.79 -15.45 -2.85
C ARG A 17 -16.65 -14.53 -2.43
N HIS A 18 -16.02 -14.87 -1.32
CA HIS A 18 -14.85 -14.18 -0.82
C HIS A 18 -13.61 -15.03 -1.07
N GLU A 19 -12.54 -14.40 -1.52
CA GLU A 19 -11.27 -15.06 -1.79
C GLU A 19 -10.13 -14.24 -1.19
N LEU A 20 -9.22 -14.93 -0.50
CA LEU A 20 -8.00 -14.35 0.04
C LEU A 20 -6.81 -15.10 -0.54
N ILE A 21 -6.00 -14.40 -1.34
CA ILE A 21 -4.79 -14.94 -1.96
C ILE A 21 -3.59 -14.36 -1.24
N LEU A 22 -2.72 -15.22 -0.74
CA LEU A 22 -1.45 -14.84 -0.11
C LEU A 22 -0.30 -15.36 -0.95
N ILE A 23 0.61 -14.46 -1.31
CA ILE A 23 1.80 -14.78 -2.09
C ILE A 23 3.00 -14.52 -1.17
N ARG A 24 3.79 -15.57 -0.90
CA ARG A 24 5.01 -15.48 -0.08
C ARG A 24 6.24 -15.54 -1.00
N SER A 25 7.27 -14.78 -0.66
CA SER A 25 8.59 -14.88 -1.28
C SER A 25 9.20 -16.28 -1.04
N ARG A 26 10.21 -16.63 -1.82
CA ARG A 26 10.95 -17.90 -1.66
C ARG A 26 11.80 -17.95 -0.38
N ASN A 27 12.12 -16.80 0.19
CA ASN A 27 12.91 -16.67 1.42
C ASN A 27 12.31 -15.62 2.37
N ASP A 28 12.72 -15.70 3.63
CA ASP A 28 12.25 -14.84 4.73
C ASP A 28 13.25 -13.74 5.10
N ASN A 29 14.30 -13.56 4.32
CA ASN A 29 15.43 -12.68 4.67
C ASN A 29 15.02 -11.22 4.91
N ASN A 30 13.92 -10.77 4.29
CA ASN A 30 13.38 -9.42 4.46
C ASN A 30 12.38 -9.30 5.63
N SER A 31 12.05 -10.40 6.30
CA SER A 31 11.07 -10.45 7.38
C SER A 31 11.72 -10.57 8.76
N LEU A 32 13.03 -10.80 8.79
CA LEU A 32 13.80 -11.11 9.99
C LEU A 32 15.01 -10.18 10.07
N LEU A 33 15.36 -9.78 11.29
CA LEU A 33 16.59 -9.04 11.58
C LEU A 33 17.50 -9.95 12.41
N GLY A 34 18.70 -10.23 11.92
CA GLY A 34 19.65 -11.11 12.61
C GLY A 34 20.78 -11.62 11.73
N ASP A 35 21.51 -12.61 12.24
CA ASP A 35 22.57 -13.25 11.49
C ASP A 35 21.99 -14.29 10.50
N SER A 36 22.35 -14.16 9.23
CA SER A 36 21.97 -15.10 8.18
C SER A 36 22.53 -16.50 8.39
N VAL A 37 23.63 -16.65 9.14
CA VAL A 37 24.28 -17.95 9.40
C VAL A 37 23.36 -18.90 10.17
N LEU A 38 22.40 -18.37 10.94
CA LEU A 38 21.46 -19.17 11.71
C LEU A 38 20.34 -19.78 10.87
N GLU A 39 20.25 -19.43 9.59
CA GLU A 39 19.19 -19.83 8.64
C GLU A 39 17.78 -19.88 9.28
N PRO A 40 17.34 -18.80 9.94
CA PRO A 40 16.08 -18.81 10.65
C PRO A 40 14.91 -18.97 9.68
N LYS A 41 13.95 -19.81 10.08
CA LYS A 41 12.80 -20.18 9.25
C LYS A 41 11.50 -19.69 9.88
N ILE A 42 10.67 -18.99 9.12
CA ILE A 42 9.33 -18.61 9.57
C ILE A 42 8.35 -19.72 9.22
N GLU A 43 7.77 -20.35 10.24
CA GLU A 43 6.71 -21.34 10.06
C GLU A 43 5.35 -20.71 10.32
N LEU A 44 4.52 -20.63 9.27
CA LEU A 44 3.15 -20.16 9.36
C LEU A 44 2.25 -21.33 9.73
N LEU A 45 1.95 -21.48 11.01
CA LEU A 45 1.13 -22.59 11.52
C LEU A 45 -0.35 -22.45 11.15
N LYS A 46 -0.87 -21.22 11.22
CA LYS A 46 -2.29 -20.95 11.01
C LYS A 46 -2.51 -19.53 10.52
N ILE A 47 -3.28 -19.39 9.45
CA ILE A 47 -3.79 -18.12 8.97
C ILE A 47 -5.30 -18.15 9.16
N GLN A 48 -5.83 -17.20 9.94
CA GLN A 48 -7.26 -17.07 10.15
C GLN A 48 -7.73 -15.71 9.67
N TRP A 49 -8.71 -15.71 8.79
CA TRP A 49 -9.43 -14.51 8.43
C TRP A 49 -10.68 -14.38 9.30
N ARG A 50 -10.75 -13.31 10.10
CA ARG A 50 -11.90 -13.00 10.95
C ARG A 50 -12.76 -11.95 10.28
N MET A 51 -14.00 -12.30 9.96
CA MET A 51 -14.99 -11.39 9.40
C MET A 51 -16.20 -11.35 10.33
N PRO A 52 -16.71 -10.16 10.68
CA PRO A 52 -17.91 -10.06 11.50
C PRO A 52 -19.11 -10.65 10.75
N HIS A 53 -19.79 -11.59 11.39
CA HIS A 53 -21.05 -12.13 10.88
C HIS A 53 -22.21 -11.38 11.57
N VAL A 54 -23.02 -10.70 10.77
CA VAL A 54 -24.15 -9.90 11.28
C VAL A 54 -25.44 -10.67 11.06
N LEU A 55 -26.17 -10.95 12.14
CA LEU A 55 -27.53 -11.48 12.09
C LEU A 55 -28.52 -10.33 12.14
N LEU A 56 -29.50 -10.36 11.24
CA LEU A 56 -30.58 -9.38 11.18
C LEU A 56 -31.82 -9.91 11.90
N ASN A 57 -32.55 -9.03 12.58
CA ASN A 57 -33.90 -9.34 13.04
C ASN A 57 -34.89 -9.41 11.85
N GLU A 58 -36.08 -9.96 12.06
CA GLU A 58 -37.05 -10.19 10.99
C GLU A 58 -37.45 -8.89 10.24
N VAL A 59 -37.57 -7.77 10.97
CA VAL A 59 -37.91 -6.47 10.37
C VAL A 59 -36.81 -5.98 9.42
N ASN A 60 -35.55 -6.01 9.85
CA ASN A 60 -34.41 -5.57 9.04
C ASN A 60 -34.15 -6.53 7.88
N LYS A 61 -34.36 -7.83 8.10
CA LYS A 61 -34.24 -8.86 7.06
C LYS A 61 -35.25 -8.63 5.94
N LEU A 62 -36.52 -8.38 6.27
CA LEU A 62 -37.56 -8.08 5.27
C LEU A 62 -37.24 -6.80 4.49
N SER A 63 -36.79 -5.75 5.17
CA SER A 63 -36.36 -4.50 4.52
C SER A 63 -35.21 -4.73 3.53
N MET A 64 -34.22 -5.52 3.94
CA MET A 64 -33.07 -5.84 3.09
C MET A 64 -33.45 -6.69 1.88
N LEU A 65 -34.34 -7.68 2.03
CA LEU A 65 -34.83 -8.49 0.92
C LEU A 65 -35.55 -7.63 -0.14
N ARG A 66 -36.42 -6.70 0.27
CA ARG A 66 -37.07 -5.75 -0.65
C ARG A 66 -36.05 -4.88 -1.38
N ALA A 67 -34.99 -4.44 -0.70
CA ALA A 67 -33.92 -3.67 -1.32
C ALA A 67 -33.17 -4.49 -2.38
N LEU A 68 -32.92 -5.78 -2.12
CA LEU A 68 -32.30 -6.69 -3.08
C LEU A 68 -33.22 -6.94 -4.30
N GLU A 69 -34.51 -7.20 -4.06
CA GLU A 69 -35.51 -7.40 -5.12
C GLU A 69 -35.66 -6.18 -6.03
N SER A 70 -35.46 -4.97 -5.51
CA SER A 70 -35.51 -3.75 -6.31
C SER A 70 -34.44 -3.69 -7.43
N GLY A 71 -33.44 -4.58 -7.41
CA GLY A 71 -32.40 -4.66 -8.44
C GLY A 71 -31.51 -3.42 -8.53
N ARG A 72 -31.57 -2.52 -7.53
CA ARG A 72 -30.81 -1.27 -7.55
C ARG A 72 -29.32 -1.55 -7.43
N TYR A 73 -28.55 -1.00 -8.35
CA TYR A 73 -27.09 -0.99 -8.24
C TYR A 73 -26.66 -0.19 -7.02
N LEU A 74 -25.74 -0.77 -6.25
CA LEU A 74 -25.07 -0.09 -5.14
C LEU A 74 -23.70 0.37 -5.61
N SER A 75 -23.43 1.67 -5.50
CA SER A 75 -22.09 2.19 -5.70
C SER A 75 -21.19 1.70 -4.55
N MET A 76 -20.12 0.99 -4.92
CA MET A 76 -19.12 0.48 -3.98
C MET A 76 -17.80 1.21 -4.24
N THR A 77 -17.37 2.01 -3.28
CA THR A 77 -16.04 2.62 -3.28
C THR A 77 -15.05 1.64 -2.68
N PHE A 78 -13.89 1.48 -3.33
CA PHE A 78 -12.80 0.67 -2.82
C PHE A 78 -11.48 1.41 -3.01
N ARG A 79 -10.50 1.08 -2.18
CA ARG A 79 -9.09 1.42 -2.37
C ARG A 79 -8.33 0.18 -2.78
N SER A 80 -7.38 0.35 -3.69
CA SER A 80 -6.42 -0.69 -4.03
C SER A 80 -5.01 -0.16 -3.84
N TRP A 81 -4.12 -1.06 -3.46
CA TRP A 81 -2.70 -0.81 -3.28
C TRP A 81 -1.94 -1.65 -4.30
N ASP A 82 -1.10 -0.99 -5.09
CA ASP A 82 -0.22 -1.65 -6.05
C ASP A 82 1.21 -1.32 -5.64
N LEU A 83 1.99 -2.35 -5.30
CA LEU A 83 3.41 -2.22 -4.98
C LEU A 83 4.22 -2.60 -6.21
N TYR A 84 5.18 -1.74 -6.54
CA TYR A 84 6.14 -2.00 -7.58
C TYR A 84 7.53 -1.83 -7.00
N GLU A 85 8.38 -2.79 -7.28
CA GLU A 85 9.75 -2.80 -6.78
C GLU A 85 10.72 -2.80 -7.96
N PHE A 86 11.68 -1.89 -7.93
CA PHE A 86 12.73 -1.81 -8.95
C PHE A 86 14.06 -2.25 -8.34
N LEU A 87 14.50 -3.44 -8.73
CA LEU A 87 15.58 -4.18 -8.06
C LEU A 87 16.99 -3.67 -8.37
N LEU A 88 17.20 -3.05 -9.52
CA LEU A 88 18.53 -2.67 -9.97
C LEU A 88 18.49 -1.29 -10.63
N LEU A 89 18.90 -0.27 -9.88
CA LEU A 89 19.15 1.04 -10.45
C LEU A 89 20.49 1.02 -11.18
N GLN A 90 20.52 1.54 -12.41
CA GLN A 90 21.77 1.75 -13.14
C GLN A 90 22.64 2.76 -12.38
N SER A 91 23.96 2.77 -12.61
CA SER A 91 24.85 3.77 -12.01
C SER A 91 24.74 5.12 -12.74
N THR A 92 23.54 5.69 -12.77
CA THR A 92 23.26 7.00 -13.38
C THR A 92 22.73 7.98 -12.33
N THR A 93 22.83 9.27 -12.61
CA THR A 93 22.35 10.34 -11.70
C THR A 93 20.88 10.66 -11.88
N LYS A 94 20.26 10.13 -12.94
CA LYS A 94 18.85 10.31 -13.27
C LYS A 94 18.22 8.97 -13.58
N HIS A 95 17.05 8.74 -13.01
CA HIS A 95 16.22 7.58 -13.27
C HIS A 95 14.81 8.03 -13.59
N SER A 96 14.22 7.43 -14.62
CA SER A 96 12.80 7.57 -14.95
C SER A 96 12.20 6.18 -14.98
N TRP A 97 11.04 6.03 -14.36
CA TRP A 97 10.36 4.76 -14.29
C TRP A 97 8.86 4.95 -14.56
N THR A 98 8.38 4.23 -15.57
CA THR A 98 6.97 4.25 -15.96
C THR A 98 6.20 3.22 -15.15
N VAL A 99 5.30 3.70 -14.29
CA VAL A 99 4.35 2.87 -13.55
C VAL A 99 3.09 2.71 -14.39
N LYS A 100 2.78 1.49 -14.84
CA LYS A 100 1.51 1.21 -15.52
C LYS A 100 0.40 1.15 -14.46
N SER A 101 -0.40 2.21 -14.33
CA SER A 101 -1.59 2.17 -13.49
C SER A 101 -2.61 1.19 -14.08
N ALA A 102 -3.34 0.48 -13.21
CA ALA A 102 -4.43 -0.40 -13.65
C ALA A 102 -5.55 0.40 -14.34
N THR A 103 -6.39 -0.30 -15.11
CA THR A 103 -7.60 0.13 -15.86
C THR A 103 -8.13 1.54 -15.56
N GLN A 104 -8.58 2.29 -16.58
CA GLN A 104 -9.11 3.67 -16.50
C GLN A 104 -10.13 3.98 -15.37
N LEU A 105 -10.71 2.95 -14.75
CA LEU A 105 -11.57 3.04 -13.57
C LEU A 105 -10.84 3.47 -12.28
N LYS A 106 -9.53 3.27 -12.17
CA LYS A 106 -8.76 3.62 -10.97
C LYS A 106 -8.07 4.96 -11.15
N LYS A 107 -8.29 5.88 -10.20
CA LYS A 107 -7.56 7.16 -10.13
C LYS A 107 -6.54 7.08 -8.98
N PRO A 108 -5.23 7.25 -9.24
CA PRO A 108 -4.23 7.24 -8.18
C PRO A 108 -4.48 8.44 -7.26
N ARG A 109 -4.65 8.18 -5.95
CA ARG A 109 -4.84 9.23 -4.94
C ARG A 109 -3.55 9.63 -4.25
N TYR A 110 -2.67 8.65 -4.04
CA TYR A 110 -1.40 8.82 -3.36
C TYR A 110 -0.34 8.04 -4.11
N VAL A 111 0.85 8.63 -4.21
CA VAL A 111 2.05 7.96 -4.67
C VAL A 111 3.07 8.10 -3.57
N ILE A 112 3.55 6.95 -3.08
CA ILE A 112 4.62 6.88 -2.09
C ILE A 112 5.77 6.19 -2.79
N PHE A 113 6.92 6.84 -2.81
CA PHE A 113 8.16 6.24 -3.25
C PHE A 113 9.14 6.24 -2.08
N ALA A 114 10.01 5.26 -2.05
CA ALA A 114 11.06 5.17 -1.05
C ALA A 114 12.27 4.49 -1.67
N LEU A 115 13.47 4.82 -1.18
CA LEU A 115 14.72 4.29 -1.68
C LEU A 115 15.46 3.54 -0.57
N GLN A 116 16.22 2.53 -0.95
CA GLN A 116 17.04 1.72 -0.06
C GLN A 116 18.33 1.30 -0.75
N THR A 117 19.40 1.28 0.02
CA THR A 117 20.74 0.92 -0.44
C THR A 117 21.18 -0.36 0.24
N GLY A 118 21.39 -1.44 -0.54
CA GLY A 118 22.05 -2.65 -0.07
C GLY A 118 21.39 -3.41 1.09
N ARG A 119 20.09 -3.21 1.36
CA ARG A 119 19.38 -3.89 2.47
C ARG A 119 18.55 -5.09 2.03
N LYS A 120 18.18 -5.17 0.76
CA LYS A 120 17.32 -6.26 0.27
C LYS A 120 18.02 -7.60 0.41
N ASN A 121 17.32 -8.56 1.00
CA ASN A 121 17.76 -9.92 1.30
C ASN A 121 18.98 -9.99 2.23
N VAL A 122 19.32 -8.89 2.92
CA VAL A 122 20.41 -8.83 3.90
C VAL A 122 19.82 -8.85 5.29
N MET A 123 19.85 -10.02 5.94
CA MET A 123 19.25 -10.21 7.26
C MET A 123 19.87 -9.36 8.38
N SER A 124 21.14 -8.97 8.24
CA SER A 124 21.81 -8.11 9.22
C SER A 124 21.35 -6.64 9.14
N GLN A 125 20.60 -6.28 8.10
CA GLN A 125 20.14 -4.92 7.84
C GLN A 125 18.62 -4.84 7.98
N ASN A 126 18.14 -3.75 8.59
CA ASN A 126 16.71 -3.54 8.73
C ASN A 126 16.09 -2.99 7.44
N VAL A 127 15.32 -3.82 6.73
CA VAL A 127 14.61 -3.44 5.49
C VAL A 127 13.45 -2.46 5.70
N THR A 128 13.08 -2.11 6.94
CA THR A 128 12.08 -1.07 7.18
C THR A 128 12.67 0.34 7.16
N ILE A 129 14.00 0.46 7.03
CA ILE A 129 14.69 1.75 7.01
C ILE A 129 14.93 2.16 5.56
N PHE A 130 14.53 3.39 5.23
CA PHE A 130 14.71 4.00 3.91
C PHE A 130 15.83 5.04 3.95
N ASP A 131 16.58 5.14 2.85
CA ASP A 131 17.66 6.12 2.70
C ASP A 131 17.19 7.34 1.91
N ASP A 132 17.86 8.47 2.15
CA ASP A 132 17.73 9.66 1.30
C ASP A 132 18.37 9.49 -0.09
N CYS A 133 19.33 8.56 -0.23
CA CYS A 133 20.16 8.35 -1.42
C CYS A 133 20.75 9.64 -2.02
N LYS A 134 21.01 10.67 -1.20
CA LYS A 134 21.43 12.01 -1.63
C LYS A 134 20.56 12.59 -2.74
N LEU A 135 19.25 12.32 -2.69
CA LEU A 135 18.29 12.82 -3.67
C LEU A 135 18.30 14.35 -3.70
N THR A 136 18.47 14.91 -4.89
CA THR A 136 18.38 16.36 -5.12
C THR A 136 17.03 16.77 -5.70
N ASN A 137 16.34 15.86 -6.39
CA ASN A 137 15.08 16.16 -7.04
C ASN A 137 14.24 14.90 -7.29
N VAL A 138 12.92 15.05 -7.23
CA VAL A 138 11.95 13.99 -7.55
C VAL A 138 10.77 14.61 -8.29
N LYS A 139 10.39 13.98 -9.40
CA LYS A 139 9.27 14.41 -10.25
C LYS A 139 8.36 13.20 -10.56
N LEU A 140 7.08 13.37 -10.29
CA LEU A 140 6.01 12.47 -10.66
C LEU A 140 5.25 13.09 -11.84
N TYR A 141 5.21 12.37 -12.94
CA TYR A 141 4.42 12.75 -14.12
C TYR A 141 3.10 11.99 -14.09
N LEU A 142 1.99 12.72 -13.96
CA LEU A 142 0.64 12.17 -14.05
C LEU A 142 -0.04 12.77 -15.28
N ASN A 143 -0.30 11.92 -16.28
CA ASN A 143 -0.80 12.36 -17.58
C ASN A 143 0.14 13.42 -18.19
N SER A 144 -0.34 14.65 -18.39
CA SER A 144 0.42 15.77 -18.95
C SER A 144 0.96 16.74 -17.89
N GLU A 145 0.80 16.44 -16.60
CA GLU A 145 1.17 17.30 -15.49
C GLU A 145 2.32 16.71 -14.65
N CYS A 146 3.11 17.59 -14.03
CA CYS A 146 4.30 17.22 -13.26
C CYS A 146 4.16 17.72 -11.82
N TYR A 147 4.45 16.84 -10.86
CA TYR A 147 4.29 17.07 -9.43
C TYR A 147 5.48 16.50 -8.65
N PRO A 148 5.99 17.18 -7.63
CA PRO A 148 5.97 18.63 -7.46
C PRO A 148 6.89 19.33 -8.49
N TYR A 149 6.72 20.65 -8.64
CA TYR A 149 7.70 21.47 -9.35
C TYR A 149 9.03 21.51 -8.58
N ASP A 150 10.14 21.67 -9.31
CA ASP A 150 11.53 21.49 -8.88
C ASP A 150 11.80 21.70 -7.37
N LEU A 151 12.24 20.64 -6.69
CA LEU A 151 12.33 20.64 -5.22
C LEU A 151 13.65 21.16 -4.65
N ASN A 152 14.75 21.09 -5.40
CA ASN A 152 16.11 21.44 -4.95
C ASN A 152 16.42 20.94 -3.52
N LEU A 153 16.28 19.63 -3.32
CA LEU A 153 16.42 18.97 -2.04
C LEU A 153 17.88 18.98 -1.57
N ASP A 154 18.07 19.15 -0.26
CA ASP A 154 19.37 19.11 0.39
C ASP A 154 19.21 18.52 1.79
N PHE A 155 19.67 17.28 1.98
CA PHE A 155 19.54 16.55 3.24
C PHE A 155 20.48 17.07 4.32
N GLU A 156 21.66 17.57 3.95
CA GLU A 156 22.64 18.13 4.89
C GLU A 156 22.15 19.47 5.47
N ARG A 157 21.42 20.25 4.68
CA ARG A 157 20.82 21.53 5.10
C ARG A 157 19.37 21.41 5.56
N ASN A 158 18.87 20.20 5.81
CA ASN A 158 17.50 19.93 6.23
C ASN A 158 16.40 20.43 5.27
N LYS A 159 16.70 20.59 3.97
CA LYS A 159 15.76 20.99 2.92
C LYS A 159 15.09 19.78 2.28
N TYR A 160 14.39 18.99 3.07
CA TYR A 160 13.70 17.78 2.59
C TYR A 160 12.28 17.63 3.13
N ALA A 161 11.80 18.58 3.95
CA ALA A 161 10.51 18.50 4.63
C ALA A 161 9.33 18.21 3.67
N ILE A 162 9.39 18.71 2.44
CA ILE A 162 8.38 18.48 1.41
C ILE A 162 8.24 17.01 1.00
N LEU A 163 9.30 16.20 1.09
CA LEU A 163 9.25 14.76 0.85
C LEU A 163 8.52 14.01 1.98
N TYR A 164 8.61 14.49 3.21
CA TYR A 164 8.02 13.85 4.39
C TYR A 164 6.57 14.32 4.65
N MET A 165 5.84 14.65 3.58
CA MET A 165 4.39 14.82 3.61
C MET A 165 3.63 13.56 4.03
N TYR A 166 4.32 12.42 4.18
CA TYR A 166 3.79 11.20 4.78
C TYR A 166 3.12 11.42 6.14
N SER A 167 3.58 12.39 6.95
CA SER A 167 2.91 12.76 8.20
C SER A 167 1.44 13.18 7.98
N ARG A 168 1.15 13.85 6.87
CA ARG A 168 -0.22 14.22 6.47
C ARG A 168 -0.96 13.10 5.76
N PHE A 169 -0.23 12.11 5.21
CA PHE A 169 -0.83 10.97 4.53
C PHE A 169 -1.75 10.19 5.48
N HIS A 170 -1.30 9.83 6.69
CA HIS A 170 -2.13 9.06 7.61
C HIS A 170 -3.45 9.76 7.93
N ARG A 171 -3.38 11.06 8.31
CA ARG A 171 -4.55 11.88 8.61
C ARG A 171 -5.48 12.01 7.40
N ALA A 172 -4.95 12.34 6.23
CA ALA A 172 -5.75 12.48 5.01
C ALA A 172 -6.35 11.14 4.53
N TYR A 173 -5.63 10.04 4.71
CA TYR A 173 -6.03 8.72 4.25
C TYR A 173 -7.10 8.10 5.14
N TYR A 174 -6.92 8.12 6.46
CA TYR A 174 -7.86 7.51 7.40
C TYR A 174 -8.95 8.48 7.89
N GLY A 175 -8.79 9.79 7.68
CA GLY A 175 -9.71 10.79 8.22
C GLY A 175 -9.68 10.87 9.75
N CYS A 176 -8.57 10.46 10.36
CA CYS A 176 -8.34 10.54 11.80
C CYS A 176 -7.50 11.78 12.12
N ASP A 177 -8.02 12.65 12.99
CA ASP A 177 -7.27 13.74 13.62
C ASP A 177 -6.27 13.22 14.66
#